data_AF-A0A7K0SXS9-F1
#
_entry.id   AF-A0A7K0SXS9-F1
#
_cell.length_a   1.000
_cell.length_b   1.000
_cell.length_c   1.000
_cell.angle_alpha   90.00
_cell.angle_beta   90.00
_cell.angle_gamma   90.00
#
_symmetry.space_group_name_H-M   'P 1'
#
loop_
_entity.id
_entity.type
_entity.pdbx_description
1 polymer ?
#
loop_
_entity_poly.entity_id
_entity_poly.type
_entity_poly.pdbx_seq_one_letter_code
_entity_poly.pdbx_strand_id
1 'polypeptide(L)' 'MTKYLLTGGTLASNQRADVLISDGVIVGIGENISHPDLTIASKIDVAGC' A
#
# COMPACT_ATOMS: atom_id res chain seq x y z
N MET A 1 1.83 15.87 -4.67
CA MET A 1 1.54 14.48 -5.06
C MET A 1 1.05 13.76 -3.83
N THR A 2 -0.14 13.17 -3.89
CA THR A 2 -0.77 12.51 -2.75
C THR A 2 -0.54 11.01 -2.85
N LYS A 3 -0.04 10.41 -1.77
CA LYS A 3 0.33 8.99 -1.73
C LYS A 3 -0.43 8.25 -0.64
N TYR A 4 -0.95 7.08 -0.97
CA TYR A 4 -1.69 6.21 -0.06
C TYR A 4 -1.00 4.85 0.03
N LEU A 5 -0.88 4.33 1.24
CA LEU A 5 -0.36 2.99 1.47
C LEU A 5 -1.44 2.12 2.08
N LEU A 6 -1.85 1.09 1.34
CA LEU A 6 -2.71 0.01 1.82
C LEU A 6 -1.78 -1.07 2.37
N THR A 7 -1.89 -1.43 3.65
CA THR A 7 -1.05 -2.46 4.24
C THR A 7 -1.82 -3.70 4.66
N GLY A 8 -1.16 -4.85 4.59
CA GLY A 8 -1.66 -6.11 5.11
C GLY A 8 -2.82 -6.73 4.34
N GLY A 9 -3.16 -6.21 3.15
CA GLY A 9 -4.20 -6.77 2.30
C GLY A 9 -3.81 -8.13 1.72
N THR A 10 -4.82 -8.90 1.28
CA THR A 10 -4.63 -10.14 0.52
C THR A 10 -5.07 -9.89 -0.92
N LEU A 11 -4.17 -10.11 -1.87
CA LEU A 11 -4.48 -10.03 -3.30
C LEU A 11 -5.34 -11.23 -3.73
N ALA A 12 -5.99 -11.12 -4.88
CA ALA A 12 -6.78 -12.23 -5.46
C ALA A 12 -5.95 -13.52 -5.68
N SER A 13 -4.62 -13.42 -5.75
CA SER A 13 -3.70 -14.56 -5.81
C SER A 13 -3.47 -15.26 -4.46
N ASN A 14 -4.19 -14.88 -3.40
CA ASN A 14 -3.99 -15.32 -2.01
C ASN A 14 -2.60 -14.99 -1.46
N GLN A 15 -1.94 -13.96 -2.01
CA GLN A 15 -0.68 -13.45 -1.51
C GLN A 15 -0.94 -12.21 -0.67
N ARG A 16 -0.29 -12.14 0.49
CA ARG A 16 -0.30 -10.94 1.32
C ARG A 16 0.57 -9.88 0.66
N ALA A 17 0.07 -8.66 0.53
CA ALA A 17 0.84 -7.56 -0.03
C ALA A 17 0.37 -6.21 0.51
N ASP A 18 1.30 -5.27 0.52
CA ASP A 18 1.01 -3.86 0.63
C ASP A 18 0.93 -3.26 -0.78
N VAL A 19 0.13 -2.20 -0.93
CA VAL A 19 -0.08 -1.49 -2.20
C VAL A 19 0.15 -0.01 -2.01
N LEU A 20 1.08 0.56 -2.79
CA LEU A 20 1.33 1.99 -2.83
C LEU A 20 0.60 2.62 -4.03
N ILE A 21 -0.21 3.62 -3.74
CA ILE A 21 -0.94 4.40 -4.74
C ILE A 21 -0.40 5.84 -4.71
N SER A 22 0.01 6.37 -5.86
CA SER A 22 0.37 7.78 -6.02
C SER A 22 -0.53 8.40 -7.06
N ASP A 23 -1.21 9.49 -6.68
CA ASP A 23 -2.02 10.29 -7.60
C ASP A 23 -3.05 9.45 -8.40
N GLY A 24 -3.65 8.45 -7.74
CA GLY A 24 -4.67 7.56 -8.30
C GLY A 24 -4.12 6.34 -9.07
N VAL A 25 -2.80 6.18 -9.17
CA VAL A 25 -2.17 5.06 -9.88
C VAL A 25 -1.40 4.17 -8.90
N ILE A 26 -1.47 2.85 -9.10
CA ILE A 26 -0.66 1.89 -8.34
C ILE A 26 0.78 2.00 -8.82
N VAL A 27 1.70 2.32 -7.91
CA VAL A 27 3.12 2.50 -8.19
C VAL A 27 4.01 1.45 -7.52
N GLY A 28 3.45 0.62 -6.65
CA GLY A 28 4.17 -0.48 -6.02
C GLY A 28 3.25 -1.51 -5.38
N ILE A 29 3.64 -2.79 -5.48
CA ILE A 29 3.02 -3.94 -4.83
C ILE A 29 4.14 -4.81 -4.27
N GLY A 30 4.05 -5.21 -3.00
CA GLY A 30 5.06 -6.05 -2.37
C GLY A 30 4.79 -6.30 -0.89
N GLU A 31 5.54 -7.21 -0.29
CA GLU A 31 5.46 -7.47 1.14
C GLU A 31 6.22 -6.38 1.91
N ASN A 32 5.53 -5.71 2.85
CA ASN A 32 6.11 -4.71 3.75
C ASN A 32 6.78 -3.55 3.01
N ILE A 33 5.95 -2.78 2.29
CA ILE A 33 6.41 -1.63 1.53
C ILE A 33 6.90 -0.54 2.51
N SER A 34 8.22 -0.49 2.72
CA SER A 34 8.90 0.53 3.52
C SER A 34 9.35 1.67 2.60
N HIS A 35 8.90 2.88 2.88
CA HIS A 35 9.32 4.06 2.13
C HIS A 35 9.67 5.22 3.08
N PRO A 36 10.92 5.26 3.59
CA PRO A 36 11.35 6.26 4.55
C PRO A 36 11.29 7.70 4.01
N ASP A 37 11.40 7.87 2.68
CA ASP A 37 11.40 9.17 2.02
C ASP A 37 10.03 9.57 1.44
N LEU A 38 9.00 8.73 1.58
CA LEU A 38 7.67 9.04 1.08
C LEU A 38 6.80 9.62 2.19
N THR A 39 6.42 10.89 2.04
CA THR A 39 5.30 11.45 2.80
C THR A 39 4.01 10.74 2.39
N ILE A 40 3.63 9.72 3.14
CA ILE A 40 2.40 8.98 2.93
C ILE A 40 1.26 9.80 3.54
N ALA A 41 0.33 10.25 2.70
CA ALA A 41 -0.81 11.05 3.13
C ALA A 41 -1.76 10.25 4.02
N SER A 42 -1.90 8.95 3.76
CA SER A 42 -2.66 8.05 4.60
C SER A 42 -2.18 6.61 4.48
N LYS A 43 -2.11 5.94 5.64
CA LYS A 43 -1.87 4.51 5.76
C LYS A 43 -3.16 3.84 6.19
N ILE A 44 -3.61 2.86 5.40
CA ILE A 44 -4.86 2.13 5.61
C ILE A 44 -4.50 0.67 5.87
N ASP A 45 -4.85 0.16 7.04
CA ASP A 45 -4.70 -1.27 7.35
C ASP A 45 -5.91 -2.04 6.82
N VAL A 46 -5.67 -2.89 5.82
CA VAL A 46 -6.69 -3.68 5.13
C VAL A 46 -6.82 -5.07 5.76
N ALA A 47 -5.87 -5.49 6.60
CA ALA A 47 -5.91 -6.80 7.25
C ALA A 47 -7.02 -6.93 8.31
N GLY A 48 -7.53 -5.80 8.81
CA GLY A 48 -8.54 -5.74 9.87
C GLY A 48 -9.96 -5.42 9.41
N CYS A 49 -10.24 -5.47 8.11
CA CYS A 49 -11.56 -5.21 7.52
C CYS A 49 -12.39 -6.48 7.34
#